data_AF-A0A7G8FNB5-F1
#
_entry.id   AF-A0A7G8FNB5-F1
#
_cell.length_a   1.000
_cell.length_b   1.000
_cell.length_c   1.000
_cell.angle_alpha   90.00
_cell.angle_beta   90.00
_cell.angle_gamma   90.00
#
_symmetry.space_group_name_H-M   'P 1'
#
loop_
_entity.id
_entity.type
_entity.pdbx_description
1 polymer ?
#
loop_
_entity_poly.entity_id
_entity_poly.type
_entity_poly.pdbx_seq_one_letter_code
_entity_poly.pdbx_strand_id
1 'polypeptide(L)'
;MCKWVAERDPRSANLINIKETVMDAAMERRIVVATGWASTRIAVLDKEERYEDSYAITQEFCEWITCIGENVEMLEANVLAAPRNPSKRRPIHDPSANDSQVEI
;
A
#
# COMPACT_ATOMS: atom_id res chain seq x y z
N MET A 1 -19.00 40.97 36.98
CA MET A 1 -19.02 39.52 36.66
C MET A 1 -19.25 39.39 35.15
N CYS A 2 -18.22 39.50 34.33
CA CYS A 2 -18.36 39.39 32.87
C CYS A 2 -18.41 37.91 32.49
N LYS A 3 -19.58 37.44 32.04
CA LYS A 3 -19.73 36.13 31.40
C LYS A 3 -19.07 36.19 30.03
N TRP A 4 -17.96 35.50 29.86
CA TRP A 4 -17.43 35.17 28.54
C TRP A 4 -18.39 34.17 27.88
N VAL A 5 -19.16 34.63 26.90
CA VAL A 5 -19.79 33.72 25.93
C VAL A 5 -18.71 33.39 24.92
N ALA A 6 -18.17 32.18 25.00
CA ALA A 6 -17.30 31.65 23.97
C ALA A 6 -18.16 31.41 22.70
N GLU A 7 -18.20 32.42 21.84
CA GLU A 7 -18.68 32.31 20.47
C GLU A 7 -17.85 31.20 19.80
N ARG A 8 -18.45 30.03 19.56
CA ARG A 8 -17.80 28.96 18.80
C ARG A 8 -17.64 29.43 17.37
N ASP A 9 -16.45 29.90 17.02
CA ASP A 9 -16.09 30.27 15.65
C ASP A 9 -16.25 29.04 14.73
N PRO A 10 -17.13 29.09 13.70
CA PRO A 10 -17.26 28.01 12.73
C PRO A 10 -15.96 27.73 11.94
N ARG A 11 -14.96 28.61 11.97
CA ARG A 11 -13.61 28.36 11.42
C ARG A 11 -12.78 27.39 12.26
N SER A 12 -13.02 27.31 13.58
CA SER A 12 -12.36 26.30 14.41
C SER A 12 -12.83 24.88 14.06
N ALA A 13 -14.09 24.70 13.69
CA ALA A 13 -14.60 23.40 13.25
C ALA A 13 -13.93 22.90 11.96
N ASN A 14 -13.61 23.81 11.03
CA ASN A 14 -12.89 23.47 9.80
C ASN A 14 -11.41 23.11 10.04
N LEU A 15 -10.76 23.70 11.04
CA LEU A 15 -9.36 23.36 11.37
C LEU A 15 -9.23 21.94 11.95
N ILE A 16 -10.25 21.48 12.67
CA ILE A 16 -10.33 20.11 13.21
C ILE A 16 -10.58 19.12 12.07
N ASN A 17 -11.44 19.48 11.10
CA ASN A 17 -11.75 18.65 9.93
C ASN A 17 -10.56 18.50 8.94
N ILE A 18 -9.70 19.53 8.80
CA ILE A 18 -8.52 19.45 7.92
C ILE A 18 -7.42 18.55 8.53
N LYS A 19 -7.34 18.46 9.86
CA LYS A 19 -6.38 17.57 10.54
C LYS A 19 -6.90 16.14 10.68
N GLU A 20 -8.22 15.98 10.56
CA GLU A 20 -8.96 14.72 10.55
C GLU A 20 -9.24 14.23 9.11
N THR A 21 -8.45 14.65 8.12
CA THR A 21 -8.18 13.77 6.95
C THR A 21 -7.16 12.71 7.39
N VAL A 22 -7.57 11.96 8.41
CA VAL A 22 -6.94 10.74 8.91
C VAL A 22 -6.72 9.84 7.71
N MET A 23 -5.51 9.29 7.56
CA MET A 23 -5.17 8.34 6.48
C MET A 23 -6.40 7.52 6.05
N ASP A 24 -6.86 7.71 4.82
CA ASP A 24 -8.00 6.94 4.35
C ASP A 24 -7.67 5.44 4.44
N ALA A 25 -8.68 4.61 4.68
CA ALA A 25 -8.51 3.18 4.90
C ALA A 25 -7.77 2.49 3.73
N ALA A 26 -7.85 3.04 2.51
CA ALA A 26 -7.05 2.58 1.39
C ALA A 26 -5.55 2.86 1.57
N MET A 27 -5.18 4.02 2.08
CA MET A 27 -3.80 4.37 2.39
C MET A 27 -3.25 3.48 3.51
N GLU A 28 -4.02 3.28 4.58
CA GLU A 28 -3.61 2.42 5.71
C GLU A 28 -3.31 0.99 5.23
N ARG A 29 -4.18 0.41 4.40
CA ARG A 29 -3.95 -0.92 3.81
C ARG A 29 -2.66 -0.98 2.99
N ARG A 30 -2.33 0.07 2.23
CA ARG A 30 -1.09 0.12 1.44
C ARG A 30 0.13 0.15 2.34
N ILE A 31 0.10 0.94 3.40
CA ILE A 31 1.18 1.00 4.38
C ILE A 31 1.41 -0.39 4.98
N VAL A 32 0.35 -1.07 5.41
CA VAL A 32 0.46 -2.43 5.98
C VAL A 32 1.07 -3.43 4.97
N VAL A 33 0.61 -3.42 3.72
CA VAL A 33 1.13 -4.33 2.68
C VAL A 33 2.59 -4.03 2.36
N ALA A 34 2.94 -2.75 2.20
CA ALA A 34 4.29 -2.32 1.88
C ALA A 34 5.27 -2.60 3.03
N THR A 35 4.87 -2.36 4.29
CA THR A 35 5.66 -2.73 5.47
C THR A 35 5.90 -4.23 5.51
N GLY A 36 4.86 -5.05 5.31
CA GLY A 36 5.01 -6.51 5.29
C GLY A 36 5.97 -6.99 4.20
N TRP A 37 5.87 -6.43 2.99
CA TRP A 37 6.79 -6.73 1.89
C TRP A 37 8.22 -6.31 2.21
N ALA A 38 8.44 -5.05 2.64
CA ALA A 38 9.75 -4.51 2.94
C ALA A 38 10.43 -5.29 4.07
N SER A 39 9.74 -5.51 5.21
CA SER A 39 10.27 -6.27 6.34
C SER A 39 10.66 -7.69 5.95
N THR A 40 9.81 -8.39 5.19
CA THR A 40 10.11 -9.75 4.73
C THR A 40 11.31 -9.76 3.80
N ARG A 41 11.37 -8.80 2.86
CA ARG A 41 12.44 -8.74 1.87
C ARG A 41 13.78 -8.39 2.50
N ILE A 42 13.82 -7.44 3.42
CA ILE A 42 14.99 -7.07 4.22
C ILE A 42 15.48 -8.29 5.00
N ALA A 43 14.60 -8.99 5.73
CA ALA A 43 14.99 -10.17 6.51
C ALA A 43 15.58 -11.30 5.65
N VAL A 44 15.05 -11.51 4.44
CA VAL A 44 15.61 -12.49 3.48
C VAL A 44 17.00 -12.08 3.05
N LEU A 45 17.20 -10.80 2.70
CA LEU A 45 18.50 -10.29 2.25
C LEU A 45 19.54 -10.30 3.37
N ASP A 46 19.15 -9.96 4.60
CA ASP A 46 20.03 -10.03 5.77
C ASP A 46 20.47 -11.47 6.05
N LYS A 47 19.56 -12.45 5.88
CA LYS A 47 19.90 -13.87 6.00
C LYS A 47 20.86 -14.34 4.91
N GLU A 48 20.81 -13.73 3.73
CA GLU A 48 21.74 -13.98 2.61
C GLU A 48 23.04 -13.16 2.72
N GLU A 49 23.25 -12.39 3.80
CA GLU A 49 24.38 -11.47 4.01
C GLU A 49 24.49 -10.37 2.93
N ARG A 50 23.38 -10.04 2.27
CA ARG A 50 23.29 -9.00 1.23
C ARG A 50 22.94 -7.64 1.82
N TYR A 51 23.77 -7.16 2.72
CA TYR A 51 23.48 -5.99 3.55
C TYR A 51 23.35 -4.68 2.76
N GLU A 52 24.10 -4.52 1.67
CA GLU A 52 23.96 -3.34 0.80
C GLU A 52 22.57 -3.29 0.14
N ASP A 53 22.05 -4.44 -0.28
CA ASP A 53 20.73 -4.53 -0.90
C ASP A 53 19.61 -4.33 0.13
N SER A 54 19.76 -4.89 1.34
CA SER A 54 18.78 -4.69 2.41
C SER A 54 18.77 -3.23 2.91
N TYR A 55 19.93 -2.58 2.94
CA TYR A 55 20.06 -1.17 3.22
C TYR A 55 19.41 -0.30 2.15
N ALA A 56 19.62 -0.59 0.85
CA ALA A 56 18.98 0.13 -0.25
C ALA A 56 17.45 0.09 -0.13
N ILE A 57 16.86 -1.09 0.10
CA ILE A 57 15.41 -1.23 0.32
C ILE A 57 14.95 -0.44 1.55
N THR A 58 15.74 -0.44 2.62
CA THR A 58 15.42 0.32 3.83
C THR A 58 15.36 1.82 3.53
N GLN A 59 16.31 2.35 2.75
CA GLN A 59 16.33 3.76 2.36
C GLN A 59 15.15 4.12 1.45
N GLU A 60 14.92 3.33 0.40
CA GLU A 60 13.79 3.50 -0.52
C GLU A 60 12.45 3.47 0.23
N PHE A 61 12.30 2.58 1.20
CA PHE A 61 11.08 2.48 1.99
C PHE A 61 10.90 3.68 2.94
N CYS A 62 11.97 4.17 3.56
CA CYS A 62 11.94 5.37 4.39
C CYS A 62 11.56 6.62 3.58
N GLU A 63 12.16 6.79 2.40
CA GLU A 63 11.82 7.88 1.48
C GLU A 63 10.36 7.76 1.04
N TRP A 64 9.91 6.57 0.64
CA TRP A 64 8.53 6.32 0.25
C TRP A 64 7.52 6.66 1.35
N ILE A 65 7.77 6.25 2.60
CA ILE A 65 6.90 6.60 3.75
C ILE A 65 6.90 8.11 3.97
N THR A 66 8.04 8.76 3.89
CA THR A 66 8.15 10.20 4.18
C THR A 66 7.45 11.05 3.11
N CYS A 67 7.50 10.61 1.86
CA CYS A 67 6.83 11.25 0.73
C CYS A 67 5.39 10.73 0.51
N ILE A 68 4.87 9.87 1.38
CA ILE A 68 3.56 9.27 1.20
C ILE A 68 2.46 10.34 1.32
N GLY A 69 1.60 10.43 0.30
CA GLY A 69 0.52 11.42 0.26
C GLY A 69 0.87 12.78 -0.35
N GLU A 70 2.13 13.01 -0.74
CA GLU A 70 2.53 14.25 -1.43
C GLU A 70 2.01 14.30 -2.87
N ASN A 71 1.68 13.15 -3.48
CA ASN A 71 1.21 13.05 -4.86
C ASN A 71 0.07 12.03 -5.02
N VAL A 72 -1.08 12.32 -4.40
CA VAL A 72 -2.26 11.45 -4.41
C VAL A 72 -2.79 11.19 -5.83
N GLU A 73 -2.69 12.16 -6.73
CA GLU A 73 -3.15 12.06 -8.12
C GLU A 73 -2.33 11.06 -8.94
N MET A 74 -1.00 11.08 -8.80
CA MET A 74 -0.13 10.10 -9.44
C MET A 74 -0.28 8.70 -8.82
N LEU A 75 -0.65 8.63 -7.54
CA LEU A 75 -0.93 7.35 -6.87
C LEU A 75 -2.20 6.70 -7.40
N GLU A 76 -3.29 7.47 -7.59
CA GLU A 76 -4.53 6.99 -8.21
C GLU A 76 -4.28 6.45 -9.63
N ALA A 77 -3.46 7.14 -10.43
CA ALA A 77 -3.14 6.74 -11.80
C ALA A 77 -2.32 5.45 -11.92
N ASN A 78 -1.48 5.14 -10.92
CA ASN A 78 -0.63 3.95 -10.91
C ASN A 78 -1.27 2.75 -10.21
N VAL A 79 -2.44 2.92 -9.58
CA VAL A 79 -3.20 1.79 -9.03
C VAL A 79 -3.82 1.02 -10.19
N LEU A 80 -3.23 -0.13 -10.50
CA LEU A 80 -3.96 -1.17 -11.23
C LEU A 80 -5.12 -1.62 -10.33
N ALA A 81 -6.30 -1.06 -10.58
CA ALA A 81 -7.52 -1.48 -9.91
C ALA A 81 -7.76 -2.96 -10.23
N ALA A 82 -7.46 -3.84 -9.26
CA ALA A 82 -7.84 -5.24 -9.37
C ALA A 82 -9.36 -5.30 -9.57
N PRO A 83 -9.87 -6.05 -10.58
CA PRO A 83 -11.30 -6.15 -10.80
C PRO A 83 -12.02 -6.52 -9.51
N ARG A 84 -12.99 -5.69 -9.11
CA ARG A 84 -13.77 -5.86 -7.87
C ARG A 84 -14.58 -7.17 -7.85
N ASN A 85 -14.63 -7.89 -8.99
CA ASN A 85 -15.22 -9.21 -9.16
C ASN A 85 -14.22 -10.24 -9.75
N PRO A 86 -13.62 -11.12 -8.93
CA PRO A 86 -12.88 -12.27 -9.47
C PRO A 86 -13.78 -13.32 -10.15
N SER A 87 -15.10 -13.13 -10.14
CA SER A 87 -16.12 -14.06 -10.63
C SER A 87 -16.25 -14.05 -12.15
N LYS A 88 -15.21 -14.48 -12.85
CA LYS A 88 -15.23 -15.14 -14.17
C LYS A 88 -13.79 -15.48 -14.57
N ARG A 89 -13.11 -16.32 -13.78
CA ARG A 89 -12.03 -17.12 -14.35
C ARG A 89 -12.67 -18.04 -15.40
N ARG A 90 -12.39 -17.80 -16.68
CA ARG A 90 -12.65 -18.82 -17.69
C ARG A 90 -11.79 -20.03 -17.31
N PRO A 91 -12.32 -21.27 -17.34
CA PRO A 91 -11.49 -22.45 -17.19
C PRO A 91 -10.35 -22.38 -18.20
N ILE A 92 -9.12 -22.51 -17.72
CA ILE A 92 -7.97 -22.77 -18.58
C ILE A 92 -8.24 -24.17 -19.15
N HIS A 93 -8.78 -24.19 -20.36
CA HIS A 93 -8.80 -25.40 -21.17
C HIS A 93 -7.35 -25.62 -21.60
N ASP A 94 -6.70 -26.63 -21.04
CA ASP A 94 -5.42 -27.15 -21.49
C ASP A 94 -5.70 -28.28 -22.48
N PRO A 95 -5.58 -28.07 -23.81
CA PRO A 95 -5.64 -29.13 -24.79
C PRO A 95 -4.22 -29.54 -25.16
N SER A 96 -3.42 -30.00 -24.21
CA SER A 96 -2.21 -30.75 -24.55
C SER A 96 -1.83 -31.76 -23.48
N ALA A 97 -2.82 -32.49 -22.96
CA ALA A 97 -2.60 -33.88 -22.56
C ALA A 97 -2.46 -34.72 -23.84
N ASN A 98 -1.31 -34.65 -24.50
CA ASN A 98 -0.94 -35.66 -25.48
C ASN A 98 0.04 -36.62 -24.81
N ASP A 99 -0.55 -37.75 -24.46
CA ASP A 99 0.10 -38.98 -24.02
C ASP A 99 1.10 -39.42 -25.10
N SER A 100 2.37 -39.50 -24.74
CA SER A 100 3.42 -40.07 -25.60
C SER A 100 4.34 -40.90 -24.71
N GLN A 101 3.83 -42.08 -24.40
CA GLN A 101 4.50 -43.35 -24.09
C GLN A 101 6.03 -43.30 -24.25
N VAL A 102 6.74 -43.36 -23.13
CA VAL A 102 8.18 -43.70 -23.07
C VAL A 102 8.26 -45.22 -22.93
N GLU A 103 8.68 -45.91 -23.99
CA GLU A 103 9.10 -47.31 -23.94
C GLU A 103 10.59 -47.37 -23.52
N ILE A 104 10.91 -48.27 -22.59
CA ILE A 104 12.27 -48.56 -22.08
C ILE A 104 12.91 -49.63 -22.96
#